data_AF-A0A7K1DPI8-F1
#
_entry.id   AF-A0A7K1DPI8-F1
#
_cell.length_a   1.000
_cell.length_b   1.000
_cell.length_c   1.000
_cell.angle_alpha   90.00
_cell.angle_beta   90.00
_cell.angle_gamma   90.00
#
_symmetry.space_group_name_H-M   'P 1'
#
loop_
_entity.id
_entity.type
_entity.pdbx_description
1 polymer ?
#
loop_
_entity_poly.entity_id
_entity_poly.type
_entity_poly.pdbx_seq_one_letter_code
_entity_poly.pdbx_strand_id
1 'polypeptide(L)'
;MAIRLDPADEYMHELGPESNFNESMYINCFDPVNNVGGWFRMGNRANEGTAEMTVCLYLPDGSVGFMFKRPAIENNDQLDAGGLTWTMVTP
;
A
#
# COMPACT_ATOMS: atom_id res chain seq x y z
N MET A 1 -24.99 -3.44 -18.58
CA MET A 1 -23.82 -3.01 -19.37
C MET A 1 -22.62 -3.29 -18.49
N ALA A 2 -21.73 -4.20 -18.88
CA ALA A 2 -20.54 -4.52 -18.08
C ALA A 2 -19.47 -3.47 -18.38
N ILE A 3 -18.91 -2.85 -17.34
CA ILE A 3 -17.74 -1.99 -17.46
C ILE A 3 -16.53 -2.90 -17.69
N ARG A 4 -15.73 -2.60 -18.72
CA ARG A 4 -14.44 -3.26 -18.97
C ARG A 4 -13.37 -2.41 -18.31
N LEU A 5 -12.56 -3.02 -17.46
CA LEU A 5 -11.40 -2.37 -16.84
C LEU A 5 -10.39 -1.97 -17.93
N ASP A 6 -9.90 -0.75 -17.84
CA ASP A 6 -8.78 -0.23 -18.63
C ASP A 6 -7.48 -0.49 -17.85
N PRO A 7 -6.37 -0.89 -18.49
CA PRO A 7 -5.06 -0.95 -17.82
C PRO A 7 -4.70 0.32 -17.03
N ALA A 8 -5.25 1.48 -17.40
CA ALA A 8 -5.09 2.71 -16.65
C ALA A 8 -5.66 2.66 -15.23
N ASP A 9 -6.65 1.81 -14.97
CA ASP A 9 -7.30 1.64 -13.66
C ASP A 9 -6.37 1.00 -12.60
N GLU A 10 -5.23 0.44 -13.02
CA GLU A 10 -4.22 -0.16 -12.12
C GLU A 10 -3.18 0.86 -11.61
N TYR A 11 -3.17 2.08 -12.16
CA TYR A 11 -2.25 3.14 -11.74
C TYR A 11 -2.82 4.00 -10.61
N MET A 12 -1.97 4.87 -10.06
CA MET A 12 -2.39 5.84 -9.04
C MET A 12 -3.47 6.76 -9.60
N HIS A 13 -4.55 6.95 -8.84
CA HIS A 13 -5.59 7.90 -9.21
C HIS A 13 -5.11 9.35 -9.01
N GLU A 14 -5.62 10.26 -9.84
CA GLU A 14 -5.44 11.68 -9.62
C GLU A 14 -5.93 12.07 -8.22
N LEU A 15 -5.20 12.97 -7.55
CA LEU A 15 -5.57 13.44 -6.23
C LEU A 15 -6.87 14.24 -6.29
N GLY A 16 -7.94 13.63 -5.80
CA GLY A 16 -9.26 14.26 -5.73
C GLY A 16 -9.32 15.39 -4.68
N PRO A 17 -10.34 16.26 -4.73
CA PRO A 17 -10.50 17.37 -3.80
C PRO A 17 -10.99 16.94 -2.41
N GLU A 18 -11.35 15.68 -2.22
CA GLU A 18 -11.90 15.16 -0.97
C GLU A 18 -10.85 15.24 0.15
N SER A 19 -11.16 15.94 1.23
CA SER A 19 -10.21 16.10 2.35
C SER A 19 -9.77 14.75 2.93
N ASN A 20 -10.61 13.72 2.83
CA ASN A 20 -10.35 12.37 3.32
C ASN A 20 -9.89 11.39 2.23
N PHE A 21 -9.46 11.87 1.05
CA PHE A 21 -8.89 11.07 -0.04
C PHE A 21 -7.94 10.00 0.51
N ASN A 22 -8.06 8.77 0.00
CA ASN A 22 -7.26 7.63 0.43
C ASN A 22 -7.02 6.69 -0.74
N GLU A 23 -5.86 6.83 -1.37
CA GLU A 23 -5.37 5.82 -2.29
C GLU A 23 -4.68 4.74 -1.48
N SER A 24 -5.18 3.50 -1.52
CA SER A 24 -4.61 2.44 -0.69
C SER A 24 -4.53 1.11 -1.39
N MET A 25 -3.39 0.45 -1.21
CA MET A 25 -3.15 -0.90 -1.69
C MET A 25 -2.82 -1.84 -0.54
N TYR A 26 -3.32 -3.07 -0.66
CA TYR A 26 -2.97 -4.20 0.20
C TYR A 26 -2.24 -5.23 -0.64
N ILE A 27 -1.04 -5.60 -0.21
CA ILE A 27 -0.25 -6.64 -0.85
C ILE A 27 0.00 -7.74 0.19
N ASN A 28 -0.25 -8.98 -0.21
CA ASN A 28 0.01 -10.14 0.61
C ASN A 28 1.03 -11.04 -0.09
N CYS A 29 2.01 -11.56 0.64
CA CYS A 29 2.94 -12.54 0.12
C CYS A 29 3.22 -13.64 1.15
N PHE A 30 3.33 -14.88 0.68
CA PHE A 30 3.54 -16.06 1.52
C PHE A 30 4.57 -16.98 0.88
N ASP A 31 5.51 -17.45 1.70
CA ASP A 31 6.49 -18.47 1.38
C ASP A 31 6.21 -19.72 2.22
N PRO A 32 5.59 -20.76 1.63
CA PRO A 32 5.28 -21.99 2.35
C PRO A 32 6.51 -22.87 2.61
N VAL A 33 7.63 -22.64 1.94
CA VAL A 33 8.87 -23.42 2.17
C VAL A 33 9.55 -22.94 3.44
N ASN A 34 9.64 -21.62 3.63
CA ASN A 34 10.26 -21.02 4.81
C ASN A 34 9.26 -20.71 5.94
N ASN A 35 7.95 -20.93 5.74
CA ASN A 35 6.87 -20.59 6.67
C ASN A 35 6.91 -19.12 7.11
N VAL A 36 7.17 -18.23 6.16
CA VAL A 36 7.10 -16.78 6.35
C VAL A 36 5.98 -16.25 5.50
N GLY A 37 5.21 -15.30 6.02
CA GLY A 37 4.20 -14.62 5.23
C GLY A 37 3.90 -13.25 5.80
N GLY A 38 3.09 -12.48 5.11
CA GLY A 38 2.73 -11.18 5.60
C GLY A 38 1.81 -10.40 4.70
N TRP A 39 1.39 -9.27 5.24
CA TRP A 39 0.62 -8.28 4.51
C TRP A 39 1.22 -6.90 4.72
N PHE A 40 1.13 -6.11 3.66
CA PHE A 40 1.67 -4.77 3.55
C PHE A 40 0.52 -3.88 3.13
N ARG A 41 0.46 -2.71 3.73
CA ARG A 41 -0.51 -1.69 3.35
C ARG A 41 0.19 -0.36 3.21
N MET A 42 -0.11 0.33 2.12
CA MET A 42 0.14 1.76 1.98
C MET A 42 -1.20 2.45 1.76
N GLY A 43 -1.43 3.57 2.44
CA GLY A 43 -2.59 4.43 2.23
C GLY A 43 -2.15 5.88 2.15
N ASN A 44 -2.14 6.48 0.97
CA ASN A 44 -1.80 7.88 0.77
C ASN A 44 -3.03 8.76 1.06
N ARG A 45 -2.93 9.56 2.12
CA ARG A 45 -3.93 10.57 2.49
C ARG A 45 -3.34 11.95 2.21
N ALA A 46 -2.99 12.19 0.94
CA ALA A 46 -2.18 13.35 0.53
C ALA A 46 -2.82 14.69 0.91
N ASN A 47 -4.15 14.81 0.87
CA ASN A 47 -4.86 16.03 1.32
C ASN A 47 -4.76 16.26 2.84
N GLU A 48 -4.48 15.23 3.63
CA GLU A 48 -4.16 15.33 5.06
C GLU A 48 -2.65 15.41 5.32
N GLY A 49 -1.81 15.43 4.27
CA GLY A 49 -0.35 15.52 4.35
C GLY A 49 0.33 14.29 4.94
N THR A 50 -0.34 13.15 5.00
CA THR A 50 0.20 11.93 5.62
C THR A 50 -0.12 10.67 4.81
N ALA A 51 0.76 9.68 4.92
CA ALA A 51 0.45 8.31 4.52
C ALA A 51 0.19 7.46 5.76
N GLU A 52 -0.40 6.28 5.56
CA GLU A 52 -0.54 5.23 6.54
C GLU A 52 0.14 3.97 6.03
N MET A 53 1.35 3.70 6.54
CA MET A 53 2.13 2.51 6.19
C MET A 53 1.99 1.47 7.29
N THR A 54 1.66 0.24 6.90
CA THR A 54 1.65 -0.92 7.80
C THR A 54 2.38 -2.10 7.17
N VAL A 55 3.18 -2.79 7.98
CA VAL A 55 3.79 -4.08 7.66
C VAL A 55 3.46 -5.07 8.77
N CYS A 56 2.95 -6.24 8.40
CA CYS A 56 2.75 -7.36 9.30
C CYS A 56 3.40 -8.61 8.71
N LEU A 57 4.32 -9.22 9.45
CA LEU A 57 5.04 -10.42 9.08
C LEU A 57 4.75 -11.53 10.08
N TYR A 58 4.27 -12.66 9.58
CA TYR A 58 4.18 -13.94 10.29
C TYR A 58 5.52 -14.66 10.14
N LEU A 59 6.18 -14.95 11.27
CA LEU A 59 7.51 -15.57 11.31
C LEU A 59 7.43 -17.07 11.61
N PRO A 60 8.47 -17.85 11.27
CA PRO A 60 8.42 -19.32 11.35
C PRO A 60 8.31 -19.86 12.78
N ASP A 61 8.72 -19.06 13.76
CA ASP A 61 8.60 -19.38 15.19
C ASP A 61 7.22 -19.05 15.78
N GLY A 62 6.28 -18.60 14.94
CA GLY A 62 4.92 -18.20 15.31
C GLY A 62 4.83 -16.77 15.86
N SER A 63 5.93 -16.02 15.90
CA SER A 63 5.91 -14.61 16.28
C SER A 63 5.42 -13.71 15.14
N VAL A 64 5.07 -12.47 15.48
CA VAL A 64 4.61 -11.46 14.52
C VAL A 64 5.54 -10.24 14.58
N GLY A 65 6.14 -9.91 13.43
CA GLY A 65 6.77 -8.62 13.20
C GLY A 65 5.71 -7.61 12.76
N PHE A 66 5.59 -6.48 13.45
CA PHE A 66 4.59 -5.47 13.12
C PHE A 66 5.22 -4.07 13.11
N MET A 67 4.95 -3.29 12.07
CA MET A 67 5.34 -1.89 11.98
C MET A 67 4.16 -1.07 11.46
N PHE A 68 3.91 0.06 12.10
CA PHE A 68 2.96 1.07 11.65
C PHE A 68 3.61 2.45 11.71
N LYS A 69 3.41 3.27 10.68
CA LYS A 69 3.83 4.66 10.65
C LYS A 69 2.79 5.54 9.98
N ARG A 70 2.74 6.80 10.41
CA ARG A 70 2.08 7.90 9.70
C ARG A 70 3.10 8.92 9.17
N PRO A 71 3.91 8.58 8.16
CA PRO A 71 4.89 9.49 7.59
C PRO A 71 4.20 10.64 6.87
N ALA A 72 4.88 11.80 6.79
CA ALA A 72 4.42 12.92 5.97
C ALA A 72 4.61 12.63 4.48
N ILE A 73 3.66 13.06 3.66
CA ILE A 73 3.71 13.02 2.19
C ILE A 73 3.07 14.29 1.63
N GLU A 74 3.38 14.63 0.37
CA GLU A 74 2.88 15.85 -0.27
C GLU A 74 1.94 15.58 -1.46
N ASN A 75 1.93 14.35 -2.00
CA ASN A 75 1.22 13.99 -3.23
C ASN A 75 0.76 12.51 -3.23
N ASN A 76 0.11 12.08 -4.32
CA ASN A 76 -0.33 10.70 -4.54
C ASN A 76 0.42 10.00 -5.69
N ASP A 77 1.63 10.45 -6.03
CA ASP A 77 2.28 10.02 -7.28
C ASP A 77 2.84 8.59 -7.21
N GLN A 78 3.07 8.08 -5.99
CA GLN A 78 3.67 6.77 -5.75
C GLN A 78 3.30 6.19 -4.38
N LEU A 79 3.42 4.87 -4.25
CA LEU A 79 3.35 4.17 -2.97
C LEU A 79 4.74 4.06 -2.34
N ASP A 80 5.24 5.16 -1.80
CA ASP A 80 6.58 5.24 -1.23
C ASP A 80 6.57 6.08 0.05
N ALA A 81 6.47 5.42 1.20
CA ALA A 81 6.45 6.12 2.47
C ALA A 81 6.88 5.21 3.62
N GLY A 82 7.41 5.79 4.69
CA GLY A 82 7.67 5.08 5.94
C GLY A 82 8.75 3.99 5.87
N GLY A 83 9.47 3.87 4.74
CA GLY A 83 10.45 2.83 4.45
C GLY A 83 9.90 1.65 3.63
N LEU A 84 8.68 1.77 3.08
CA LEU A 84 8.08 0.80 2.17
C LEU A 84 7.80 1.47 0.82
N THR A 85 8.29 0.86 -0.25
CA THR A 85 8.09 1.32 -1.63
C THR A 85 7.48 0.19 -2.46
N TRP A 86 6.39 0.46 -3.18
CA TRP A 86 5.81 -0.43 -4.18
C TRP A 86 5.90 0.21 -5.56
N THR A 87 6.37 -0.57 -6.54
CA THR A 87 6.49 -0.14 -7.93
C THR A 87 5.68 -1.07 -8.80
N MET A 88 4.70 -0.52 -9.52
CA MET A 88 4.00 -1.26 -10.57
C MET A 88 4.95 -1.45 -11.76
N VAL A 89 5.29 -2.70 -12.08
CA VAL A 89 6.19 -3.02 -13.21
C VAL A 89 5.40 -3.19 -14.51
N THR A 90 4.24 -3.85 -14.43
CA THR A 90 3.34 -4.10 -15.56
C THR A 90 1.89 -4.07 -15.06
N PRO A 91 0.99 -3.33 -15.71
CA PRO A 91 -0.46 -3.42 -15.51
C PRO A 91 -1.06 -4.71 -16.08
#